data_AF-A0A1G7V9K2-F1
#
_entry.id   AF-A0A1G7V9K2-F1
#
_cell.length_a   1.000
_cell.length_b   1.000
_cell.length_c   1.000
_cell.angle_alpha   90.00
_cell.angle_beta   90.00
_cell.angle_gamma   90.00
#
_symmetry.space_group_name_H-M   'P 1'
#
loop_
_entity.id
_entity.type
_entity.pdbx_description
1 polymer ?
#
loop_
_entity_poly.entity_id
_entity_poly.type
_entity_poly.pdbx_seq_one_letter_code
_entity_poly.pdbx_strand_id
1 'polypeptide(L)'
;MFIQTQATNDPDVLAFIPGGEVLPDGPLAFNAPEEAGRSPLAMRLFELEEVRSVQLNPDSIEVTKAPNAEWLTLKPHLLAAIMQHFTTNQPILETRQAGGDGDAADDELGAAELDPETLPEPESDQPQHLIDQVKELIDTRIHPAVSQTGGNVAFHSFVGGTVNLKLEGQAFALLEQINYMLQHYVPEVEAVQDYKDAIPKPGLQTPTGRTVKDILDNRINPAVAAHGGHISLIDVRGNRVYLRLEGGCQGCGMADVTLKQGVEAEIKRNCPEIEEILDVTDHASGSNPYFQPGKGGGGASPVA
;
A
#
# COMPACT_ATOMS: atom_id res chain seq x y z
N MET A 1 -11.20 -3.88 -0.31
CA MET A 1 -11.66 -3.18 -1.53
C MET A 1 -13.06 -2.64 -1.24
N PHE A 2 -13.27 -1.31 -1.31
CA PHE A 2 -14.59 -0.70 -1.08
C PHE A 2 -15.17 -0.23 -2.42
N ILE A 3 -16.31 -0.79 -2.80
CA ILE A 3 -16.97 -0.47 -4.07
C ILE A 3 -18.11 0.49 -3.78
N GLN A 4 -17.98 1.73 -4.24
CA GLN A 4 -19.08 2.69 -4.18
C GLN A 4 -20.12 2.33 -5.23
N THR A 5 -21.39 2.63 -4.97
CA THR A 5 -22.45 2.45 -5.96
C THR A 5 -23.12 3.79 -6.22
N GLN A 6 -23.28 4.15 -7.49
CA GLN A 6 -23.90 5.39 -7.91
C GLN A 6 -25.12 5.08 -8.78
N ALA A 7 -26.26 5.67 -8.43
CA ALA A 7 -27.46 5.61 -9.25
C ALA A 7 -27.25 6.43 -10.53
N THR A 8 -27.75 5.92 -11.66
CA THR A 8 -27.71 6.62 -12.94
C THR A 8 -29.05 7.30 -13.23
N ASN A 9 -29.18 7.92 -14.40
CA ASN A 9 -30.46 8.46 -14.89
C ASN A 9 -31.44 7.36 -15.33
N ASP A 10 -30.98 6.12 -15.47
CA ASP A 10 -31.80 4.94 -15.77
C ASP A 10 -32.00 4.10 -14.50
N PRO A 11 -33.24 3.87 -14.04
CA PRO A 11 -33.51 3.09 -12.83
C PRO A 11 -33.08 1.61 -12.93
N ASP A 12 -32.91 1.09 -14.16
CA ASP A 12 -32.43 -0.27 -14.41
C ASP A 12 -30.91 -0.34 -14.54
N VAL A 13 -30.17 0.77 -14.39
CA VAL A 13 -28.71 0.82 -14.48
C VAL A 13 -28.09 1.35 -13.19
N LEU A 14 -27.12 0.61 -12.65
CA LEU A 14 -26.36 0.99 -11.46
C LEU A 14 -24.86 0.94 -11.77
N ALA A 15 -24.15 2.01 -11.42
CA ALA A 15 -22.71 2.09 -11.54
C ALA A 15 -22.02 1.62 -10.25
N PHE A 16 -20.99 0.80 -10.40
CA PHE A 16 -20.13 0.29 -9.34
C PHE A 16 -18.73 0.86 -9.55
N ILE A 17 -18.26 1.66 -8.60
CA ILE A 17 -16.99 2.38 -8.65
C ILE A 17 -16.04 1.69 -7.68
N PRO A 18 -15.11 0.86 -8.17
CA PRO A 18 -14.31 -0.01 -7.31
C PRO A 18 -13.14 0.73 -6.61
N GLY A 19 -13.01 2.04 -6.88
CA GLY A 19 -11.99 2.92 -6.30
C GLY A 19 -10.65 2.88 -7.03
N GLY A 20 -10.58 2.27 -8.21
CA GLY A 20 -9.40 2.19 -9.07
C GLY A 20 -9.79 1.98 -10.53
N GLU A 21 -8.80 1.98 -11.43
CA GLU A 21 -9.04 1.80 -12.86
C GLU A 21 -9.62 0.42 -13.16
N VAL A 22 -10.65 0.40 -14.01
CA VAL A 22 -11.34 -0.79 -14.48
C VAL A 22 -10.93 -1.07 -15.93
N LEU A 23 -11.17 -0.14 -16.86
CA LEU A 23 -10.77 -0.28 -18.25
C LEU A 23 -10.29 1.05 -18.87
N PRO A 24 -8.98 1.38 -18.77
CA PRO A 24 -8.42 2.68 -19.18
C PRO A 24 -8.63 3.00 -20.66
N ASP A 25 -8.61 1.98 -21.52
CA ASP A 25 -8.71 2.10 -22.99
C ASP A 25 -10.11 2.48 -23.50
N GLY A 26 -11.04 2.78 -22.59
CA GLY A 26 -12.36 3.31 -22.89
C GLY A 26 -13.50 2.31 -22.70
N PRO A 27 -14.75 2.78 -22.82
CA PRO A 27 -15.92 2.01 -22.44
C PRO A 27 -16.09 0.77 -23.33
N LEU A 28 -16.17 -0.40 -22.70
CA LEU A 28 -16.47 -1.65 -23.37
C LEU A 28 -17.79 -2.21 -22.84
N ALA A 29 -18.79 -2.27 -23.71
CA ALA A 29 -20.11 -2.80 -23.39
C ALA A 29 -20.25 -4.26 -23.82
N PHE A 30 -20.91 -5.04 -22.98
CA PHE A 30 -21.30 -6.42 -23.20
C PHE A 30 -22.83 -6.49 -23.05
N ASN A 31 -23.53 -6.81 -24.13
CA ASN A 31 -25.00 -6.82 -24.15
C ASN A 31 -25.60 -8.23 -23.99
N ALA A 32 -24.75 -9.25 -23.99
CA ALA A 32 -25.13 -10.64 -23.82
C ALA A 32 -23.97 -11.48 -23.25
N PRO A 33 -24.25 -12.60 -22.54
CA PRO A 33 -23.22 -13.47 -21.98
C PRO A 33 -22.21 -14.01 -23.01
N GLU A 34 -22.62 -14.20 -24.27
CA GLU A 34 -21.73 -14.70 -25.33
C GLU A 34 -20.61 -13.70 -25.68
N GLU A 35 -20.84 -12.40 -25.45
CA GLU A 35 -19.85 -11.34 -25.68
C GLU A 35 -18.81 -11.25 -24.55
N ALA A 36 -19.16 -11.78 -23.36
CA ALA A 36 -18.38 -11.64 -22.14
C ALA A 36 -17.06 -12.41 -22.14
N GLY A 37 -16.87 -13.37 -23.06
CA GLY A 37 -15.68 -14.23 -23.13
C GLY A 37 -14.33 -13.51 -23.26
N ARG A 38 -14.33 -12.20 -23.50
CA ARG A 38 -13.12 -11.36 -23.55
C ARG A 38 -12.80 -10.67 -22.22
N SER A 39 -13.65 -10.82 -21.21
CA SER A 39 -13.48 -10.22 -19.88
C SER A 39 -13.88 -11.20 -18.78
N PRO A 40 -12.93 -11.70 -17.98
CA PRO A 40 -13.23 -12.54 -16.81
C PRO A 40 -14.09 -11.84 -15.76
N LEU A 41 -14.09 -10.51 -15.72
CA LEU A 41 -15.01 -9.72 -14.91
C LEU A 41 -16.42 -9.79 -15.48
N ALA A 42 -16.60 -9.51 -16.77
CA ALA A 42 -17.91 -9.56 -17.41
C ALA A 42 -18.52 -10.97 -17.32
N MET A 43 -17.73 -12.03 -17.58
CA MET A 43 -18.18 -13.42 -17.46
C MET A 43 -18.77 -13.70 -16.08
N ARG A 44 -18.07 -13.29 -15.02
CA ARG A 44 -18.50 -13.47 -13.64
C ARG A 44 -19.78 -12.69 -13.31
N LEU A 45 -19.94 -11.50 -13.86
CA LEU A 45 -21.15 -10.71 -13.65
C LEU A 45 -22.37 -11.31 -14.37
N PHE A 46 -22.17 -11.92 -15.55
CA PHE A 46 -23.23 -12.64 -16.27
C PHE A 46 -23.57 -14.01 -15.68
N GLU A 47 -22.84 -14.52 -14.68
CA GLU A 47 -23.27 -15.70 -13.90
C GLU A 47 -24.53 -15.41 -13.07
N LEU A 48 -24.84 -14.14 -12.83
CA LEU A 48 -26.07 -13.70 -12.20
C LEU A 48 -27.15 -13.55 -13.27
N GLU A 49 -28.17 -14.42 -13.26
CA GLU A 49 -29.24 -14.47 -14.27
C GLU A 49 -30.03 -13.16 -14.39
N GLU A 50 -30.01 -12.34 -13.34
CA GLU A 50 -30.66 -11.04 -13.27
C GLU A 50 -29.86 -9.90 -13.95
N VAL A 51 -28.66 -10.17 -14.47
CA VAL A 51 -27.82 -9.19 -15.18
C VAL A 51 -28.08 -9.26 -16.68
N ARG A 52 -28.51 -8.13 -17.26
CA ARG A 52 -28.84 -8.01 -18.69
C ARG A 52 -27.67 -7.50 -19.53
N SER A 53 -26.92 -6.53 -19.03
CA SER A 53 -25.73 -6.00 -19.70
C SER A 53 -24.74 -5.46 -18.69
N VAL A 54 -23.47 -5.42 -19.10
CA VAL A 54 -22.35 -4.89 -18.32
C VAL A 54 -21.55 -3.95 -19.20
N GLN A 55 -21.19 -2.79 -18.69
CA GLN A 55 -20.29 -1.86 -19.34
C GLN A 55 -19.11 -1.54 -18.42
N LEU A 56 -17.90 -1.75 -18.94
CA LEU A 56 -16.65 -1.45 -18.25
C LEU A 56 -16.15 -0.09 -18.74
N ASN A 57 -16.15 0.90 -17.87
CA ASN A 57 -15.62 2.23 -18.11
C ASN A 57 -14.20 2.35 -17.51
N PRO A 58 -13.49 3.49 -17.67
CA PRO A 58 -12.19 3.70 -17.06
C PRO A 58 -12.13 3.49 -15.54
N ASP A 59 -13.18 3.87 -14.81
CA ASP A 59 -13.21 3.88 -13.34
C ASP A 59 -14.45 3.20 -12.74
N SER A 60 -15.34 2.69 -13.58
CA SER A 60 -16.66 2.21 -13.17
C SER A 60 -17.12 1.00 -13.96
N ILE A 61 -17.96 0.19 -13.32
CA ILE A 61 -18.65 -0.96 -13.90
C ILE A 61 -20.13 -0.64 -13.85
N GLU A 62 -20.74 -0.39 -14.99
CA GLU A 62 -22.18 -0.19 -15.09
C GLU A 62 -22.87 -1.53 -15.35
N VAL A 63 -23.90 -1.83 -14.58
CA VAL A 63 -24.68 -3.05 -14.73
C VAL A 63 -26.13 -2.67 -14.99
N THR A 64 -26.71 -3.24 -16.05
CA THR A 64 -28.14 -3.14 -16.32
C THR A 64 -28.83 -4.41 -15.81
N LYS A 65 -29.85 -4.27 -14.97
CA LYS A 65 -30.62 -5.39 -14.45
C LYS A 65 -31.75 -5.84 -15.39
N ALA A 66 -32.23 -7.06 -15.21
CA ALA A 66 -33.45 -7.53 -15.87
C ALA A 66 -34.70 -6.77 -15.36
N PRO A 67 -35.78 -6.63 -16.16
CA PRO A 67 -36.97 -5.85 -15.79
C PRO A 67 -37.68 -6.32 -14.51
N ASN A 68 -37.51 -7.61 -14.16
CA ASN A 68 -38.10 -8.26 -12.99
C ASN A 68 -37.13 -8.39 -11.80
N ALA A 69 -35.91 -7.88 -11.92
CA ALA A 69 -34.90 -7.93 -10.87
C ALA A 69 -34.98 -6.72 -9.93
N GLU A 70 -34.64 -6.94 -8.67
CA GLU A 70 -34.62 -5.92 -7.61
C GLU A 70 -33.19 -5.64 -7.15
N TRP A 71 -32.82 -4.35 -7.06
CA TRP A 71 -31.46 -3.96 -6.67
C TRP A 71 -31.10 -4.39 -5.25
N LEU A 72 -32.08 -4.45 -4.34
CA LEU A 72 -31.85 -4.82 -2.95
C LEU A 72 -31.30 -6.25 -2.81
N THR A 73 -31.70 -7.16 -3.69
CA THR A 73 -31.24 -8.55 -3.71
C THR A 73 -30.05 -8.75 -4.65
N LEU A 74 -30.01 -8.04 -5.78
CA LEU A 74 -28.95 -8.19 -6.78
C LEU A 74 -27.63 -7.53 -6.35
N LYS A 75 -27.69 -6.38 -5.67
CA LYS A 75 -26.51 -5.58 -5.30
C LYS A 75 -25.49 -6.32 -4.42
N PRO A 76 -25.86 -7.07 -3.37
CA PRO A 76 -24.90 -7.86 -2.59
C PRO A 76 -24.13 -8.88 -3.43
N HIS A 77 -24.79 -9.52 -4.40
CA HIS A 77 -24.17 -10.52 -5.27
C HIS A 77 -23.21 -9.88 -6.28
N LEU A 78 -23.58 -8.74 -6.86
CA LEU A 78 -22.70 -7.96 -7.73
C LEU A 78 -21.45 -7.46 -6.99
N LEU A 79 -21.61 -6.94 -5.77
CA LEU A 79 -20.48 -6.52 -4.94
C LEU A 79 -19.53 -7.69 -4.65
N ALA A 80 -20.07 -8.88 -4.31
CA ALA A 80 -19.27 -10.07 -4.09
C ALA A 80 -18.50 -10.50 -5.36
N ALA A 81 -19.16 -10.52 -6.52
CA ALA A 81 -18.57 -10.88 -7.80
C ALA A 81 -17.42 -9.93 -8.20
N ILE A 82 -17.63 -8.62 -8.05
CA ILE A 82 -16.61 -7.60 -8.33
C ILE A 82 -15.45 -7.74 -7.32
N MET A 83 -15.73 -7.79 -6.02
CA MET A 83 -14.69 -7.96 -5.00
C MET A 83 -13.86 -9.22 -5.24
N GLN A 84 -14.50 -10.34 -5.57
CA GLN A 84 -13.81 -11.58 -5.90
C GLN A 84 -12.90 -11.41 -7.12
N HIS A 85 -13.37 -10.76 -8.19
CA HIS A 85 -12.54 -10.53 -9.38
C HIS A 85 -11.25 -9.80 -9.04
N PHE A 86 -11.37 -8.65 -8.36
CA PHE A 86 -10.21 -7.82 -8.02
C PHE A 86 -9.33 -8.43 -6.93
N THR A 87 -9.89 -9.23 -6.02
CA THR A 87 -9.09 -9.98 -5.02
C THR A 87 -8.26 -11.09 -5.69
N THR A 88 -8.77 -11.68 -6.78
CA THR A 88 -8.05 -12.72 -7.53
C THR A 88 -6.98 -12.19 -8.48
N ASN A 89 -6.84 -10.87 -8.65
CA ASN A 89 -5.94 -10.26 -9.65
C ASN A 89 -6.04 -10.87 -11.05
N GLN A 90 -7.24 -11.33 -11.43
CA GLN A 90 -7.50 -11.76 -12.79
C GLN A 90 -7.50 -10.54 -13.72
N PRO A 91 -7.03 -10.67 -14.96
CA PRO A 91 -7.05 -9.56 -15.89
C PRO A 91 -8.50 -9.16 -16.20
N ILE A 92 -8.74 -7.86 -16.37
CA ILE A 92 -10.07 -7.34 -16.74
C ILE A 92 -10.43 -7.75 -18.17
N LEU A 93 -9.44 -7.79 -19.07
CA LEU A 93 -9.56 -8.32 -20.43
C LEU A 93 -8.61 -9.49 -20.64
N GLU A 94 -9.08 -10.57 -21.26
CA GLU A 94 -8.17 -11.60 -21.75
C GLU A 94 -7.43 -11.07 -22.98
N THR A 95 -6.10 -11.05 -22.91
CA THR A 95 -5.30 -10.74 -24.09
C THR A 95 -5.54 -11.85 -25.12
N ARG A 96 -6.20 -11.50 -26.22
CA ARG A 96 -6.25 -12.40 -27.37
C ARG A 96 -4.83 -12.45 -27.90
N GLN A 97 -4.10 -13.54 -27.60
CA GLN A 97 -2.89 -13.88 -28.35
C GLN A 97 -3.28 -14.03 -29.84
N ALA A 98 -2.99 -12.99 -30.60
CA ALA A 98 -2.81 -13.02 -32.05
C ALA A 98 -1.56 -12.18 -32.30
N GLY A 99 -0.49 -12.85 -32.75
CA GLY A 99 0.86 -12.32 -32.75
C GLY A 99 1.13 -11.21 -33.78
N GLY A 100 2.36 -10.72 -33.73
CA GLY A 100 2.95 -9.83 -34.72
C GLY A 100 3.80 -8.75 -34.06
N ASP A 101 5.10 -8.79 -34.36
CA ASP A 101 6.11 -7.78 -34.09
C ASP A 101 5.67 -6.32 -34.27
N GLY A 102 6.26 -5.39 -33.50
CA GLY A 102 6.21 -3.97 -33.81
C GLY A 102 6.52 -3.03 -32.64
N ASP A 103 7.80 -2.73 -32.50
CA ASP A 103 8.43 -1.46 -32.09
C ASP A 103 7.58 -0.31 -31.48
N ALA A 104 8.09 0.18 -30.35
CA ALA A 104 8.11 1.55 -29.80
C ALA A 104 6.82 2.41 -29.78
N ALA A 105 6.41 2.80 -28.58
CA ALA A 105 6.22 4.21 -28.24
C ALA A 105 6.30 4.40 -26.72
N ASP A 106 7.32 5.15 -26.34
CA ASP A 106 7.45 5.93 -25.12
C ASP A 106 6.19 6.78 -24.93
N ASP A 107 5.47 6.65 -23.81
CA ASP A 107 4.55 7.69 -23.35
C ASP A 107 4.53 7.66 -21.81
N GLU A 108 5.17 8.69 -21.25
CA GLU A 108 5.23 9.04 -19.85
C GLU A 108 3.81 9.12 -19.25
N LEU A 109 3.38 8.09 -18.53
CA LEU A 109 2.26 8.21 -17.59
C LEU A 109 2.80 8.84 -16.30
N GLY A 110 2.62 10.15 -16.21
CA GLY A 110 2.90 10.97 -15.05
C GLY A 110 2.30 10.36 -13.79
N ALA A 111 3.19 9.93 -12.89
CA ALA A 111 2.85 9.61 -11.52
C ALA A 111 2.23 10.85 -10.88
N ALA A 112 0.90 10.92 -10.85
CA ALA A 112 0.22 11.79 -9.90
C ALA A 112 0.68 11.35 -8.51
N GLU A 113 1.54 12.15 -7.90
CA GLU A 113 2.07 11.91 -6.56
C GLU A 113 0.91 11.78 -5.58
N LEU A 114 0.58 10.54 -5.22
CA LEU A 114 -0.39 10.25 -4.17
C LEU A 114 0.24 10.64 -2.84
N ASP A 115 0.00 11.85 -2.36
CA ASP A 115 0.50 12.33 -1.07
C ASP A 115 0.14 11.34 0.05
N PRO A 116 1.12 10.72 0.72
CA PRO A 116 0.88 9.70 1.73
C PRO A 116 0.15 10.24 2.97
N GLU A 117 0.10 11.57 3.16
CA GLU A 117 -0.70 12.24 4.19
C GLU A 117 -2.20 12.36 3.85
N THR A 118 -2.60 12.08 2.61
CA THR A 118 -3.99 12.22 2.14
C THR A 118 -4.73 10.90 1.96
N LEU A 119 -4.04 9.77 2.15
CA LEU A 119 -4.67 8.44 2.18
C LEU A 119 -5.45 8.28 3.50
N PRO A 120 -6.72 7.84 3.47
CA PRO A 120 -7.48 7.62 4.69
C PRO A 120 -6.77 6.57 5.54
N GLU A 121 -6.43 6.94 6.79
CA GLU A 121 -5.85 6.00 7.75
C GLU A 121 -6.84 4.83 7.96
N PRO A 122 -6.36 3.57 8.05
CA PRO A 122 -7.23 2.42 8.18
C PRO A 122 -8.01 2.47 9.50
N GLU A 123 -9.34 2.50 9.41
CA GLU A 123 -10.25 2.50 10.56
C GLU A 123 -10.51 1.07 11.04
N SER A 124 -10.76 0.90 12.35
CA SER A 124 -11.02 -0.43 12.91
C SER A 124 -12.35 -0.99 12.40
N ASP A 125 -12.36 -2.25 11.98
CA ASP A 125 -13.55 -2.97 11.52
C ASP A 125 -14.05 -4.03 12.52
N GLN A 126 -13.30 -4.22 13.61
CA GLN A 126 -13.62 -5.18 14.67
C GLN A 126 -14.68 -4.67 15.65
N PRO A 127 -15.40 -5.58 16.34
CA PRO A 127 -16.32 -5.21 17.42
C PRO A 127 -15.68 -4.34 18.51
N GLN A 128 -16.42 -3.33 19.00
CA GLN A 128 -15.91 -2.36 19.97
C GLN A 128 -15.29 -2.99 21.23
N HIS A 129 -15.86 -4.08 21.74
CA HIS A 129 -15.35 -4.74 22.94
C HIS A 129 -13.96 -5.38 22.71
N LEU A 130 -13.64 -5.84 21.50
CA LEU A 130 -12.30 -6.35 21.16
C LEU A 130 -11.30 -5.19 21.04
N ILE A 131 -11.72 -4.08 20.41
CA ILE A 131 -10.91 -2.86 20.33
C ILE A 131 -10.56 -2.35 21.74
N ASP A 132 -11.54 -2.28 22.62
CA ASP A 132 -11.35 -1.83 24.01
C ASP A 132 -10.43 -2.77 24.78
N GLN A 133 -10.56 -4.09 24.58
CA GLN A 133 -9.68 -5.09 25.18
C GLN A 133 -8.22 -4.94 24.71
N VAL A 134 -8.00 -4.74 23.40
CA VAL A 134 -6.66 -4.48 22.85
C VAL A 134 -6.08 -3.19 23.43
N LYS A 135 -6.86 -2.10 23.49
CA LYS A 135 -6.44 -0.83 24.09
C LYS A 135 -6.07 -0.99 25.56
N GLU A 136 -6.87 -1.72 26.33
CA GLU A 136 -6.58 -1.98 27.74
C GLU A 136 -5.27 -2.75 27.92
N LEU A 137 -5.01 -3.77 27.10
CA LEU A 137 -3.73 -4.51 27.12
C LEU A 137 -2.55 -3.62 26.78
N ILE A 138 -2.72 -2.71 25.80
CA ILE A 138 -1.70 -1.75 25.42
C ILE A 138 -1.39 -0.84 26.61
N ASP A 139 -2.40 -0.20 27.19
CA ASP A 139 -2.21 0.77 28.26
C ASP A 139 -1.68 0.15 29.56
N THR A 140 -2.16 -1.05 29.90
CA THR A 140 -1.85 -1.68 31.20
C THR A 140 -0.60 -2.54 31.21
N ARG A 141 -0.16 -3.06 30.05
CA ARG A 141 0.98 -4.00 29.96
C ARG A 141 2.02 -3.61 28.93
N ILE A 142 1.61 -3.29 27.70
CA ILE A 142 2.56 -3.11 26.60
C ILE A 142 3.27 -1.77 26.69
N HIS A 143 2.52 -0.66 26.87
CA HIS A 143 3.07 0.67 27.01
C HIS A 143 4.09 0.76 28.17
N PRO A 144 3.82 0.27 29.40
CA PRO A 144 4.81 0.23 30.48
C PRO A 144 6.11 -0.51 30.14
N ALA A 145 6.04 -1.61 29.37
CA ALA A 145 7.21 -2.37 28.97
C ALA A 145 8.04 -1.63 27.90
N VAL A 146 7.35 -1.05 26.91
CA VAL A 146 7.96 -0.30 25.81
C VAL A 146 8.59 1.02 26.29
N SER A 147 7.94 1.74 27.21
CA SER A 147 8.49 2.98 27.77
C SER A 147 9.76 2.75 28.60
N GLN A 148 9.88 1.62 29.29
CA GLN A 148 11.11 1.27 30.04
C GLN A 148 12.32 1.10 29.14
N THR A 149 12.11 0.67 27.90
CA THR A 149 13.15 0.57 26.88
C THR A 149 13.32 1.85 26.07
N GLY A 150 12.63 2.96 26.41
CA GLY A 150 12.74 4.22 25.68
C GLY A 150 12.07 4.21 24.30
N GLY A 151 11.03 3.40 24.13
CA GLY A 151 10.11 3.47 22.99
C GLY A 151 8.74 4.01 23.39
N ASN A 152 7.86 4.17 22.42
CA ASN A 152 6.45 4.50 22.63
C ASN A 152 5.56 3.63 21.73
N VAL A 153 4.36 3.33 22.20
CA VAL A 153 3.37 2.52 21.50
C VAL A 153 1.98 3.06 21.77
N ALA A 154 1.19 3.24 20.71
CA ALA A 154 -0.22 3.58 20.84
C ALA A 154 -1.07 2.72 19.90
N PHE A 155 -2.30 2.42 20.32
CA PHE A 155 -3.27 1.79 19.42
C PHE A 155 -3.61 2.73 18.26
N HIS A 156 -3.66 2.19 17.04
CA HIS A 156 -4.17 2.90 15.87
C HIS A 156 -5.51 2.30 15.40
N SER A 157 -5.48 1.06 14.90
CA SER A 157 -6.69 0.38 14.40
C SER A 157 -6.60 -1.14 14.50
N PHE A 158 -7.74 -1.81 14.41
CA PHE A 158 -7.84 -3.27 14.33
C PHE A 158 -8.68 -3.63 13.11
N VAL A 159 -8.02 -4.13 12.06
CA VAL A 159 -8.63 -4.39 10.74
C VAL A 159 -8.46 -5.86 10.36
N GLY A 160 -9.56 -6.56 10.14
CA GLY A 160 -9.58 -8.01 9.98
C GLY A 160 -8.98 -8.71 11.21
N GLY A 161 -7.82 -9.35 11.04
CA GLY A 161 -7.05 -9.95 12.14
C GLY A 161 -5.84 -9.11 12.58
N THR A 162 -5.61 -7.94 12.00
CA THR A 162 -4.36 -7.19 12.20
C THR A 162 -4.55 -5.97 13.08
N VAL A 163 -3.79 -5.92 14.18
CA VAL A 163 -3.70 -4.72 15.04
C VAL A 163 -2.59 -3.81 14.52
N ASN A 164 -2.97 -2.62 14.10
CA ASN A 164 -2.08 -1.56 13.69
C ASN A 164 -1.74 -0.70 14.91
N LEU A 165 -0.45 -0.53 15.19
CA LEU A 165 0.07 0.26 16.30
C LEU A 165 0.89 1.43 15.77
N LYS A 166 0.87 2.57 16.47
CA LYS A 166 1.86 3.63 16.28
C LYS A 166 3.08 3.26 17.10
N LEU A 167 4.15 2.83 16.44
CA LEU A 167 5.39 2.41 17.10
C LEU A 167 6.46 3.49 16.95
N GLU A 168 7.17 3.79 18.02
CA GLU A 168 8.25 4.77 18.03
C GLU A 168 9.47 4.26 18.82
N GLY A 169 10.67 4.61 18.34
CA GLY A 169 11.92 4.30 19.02
C GLY A 169 12.15 2.79 19.20
N GLN A 170 12.42 2.36 20.43
CA GLN A 170 12.73 0.94 20.70
C GLN A 170 11.49 0.02 20.68
N ALA A 171 10.29 0.54 20.44
CA ALA A 171 9.07 -0.25 20.36
C ALA A 171 9.12 -1.32 19.25
N PHE A 172 9.79 -1.01 18.13
CA PHE A 172 9.96 -1.94 17.01
C PHE A 172 10.70 -3.23 17.40
N ALA A 173 11.67 -3.14 18.32
CA ALA A 173 12.42 -4.31 18.80
C ALA A 173 11.57 -5.29 19.61
N LEU A 174 10.43 -4.82 20.14
CA LEU A 174 9.51 -5.62 20.94
C LEU A 174 8.31 -6.14 20.14
N LEU A 175 8.22 -5.84 18.84
CA LEU A 175 7.05 -6.14 18.02
C LEU A 175 6.64 -7.63 18.08
N GLU A 176 7.60 -8.55 18.05
CA GLU A 176 7.31 -9.99 18.17
C GLU A 176 6.69 -10.36 19.53
N GLN A 177 7.18 -9.75 20.62
CA GLN A 177 6.65 -9.96 21.96
C GLN A 177 5.26 -9.35 22.14
N ILE A 178 5.05 -8.16 21.56
CA ILE A 178 3.75 -7.48 21.52
C ILE A 178 2.75 -8.34 20.76
N ASN A 179 3.15 -8.86 19.60
CA ASN A 179 2.34 -9.76 18.77
C ASN A 179 1.91 -11.00 19.56
N TYR A 180 2.87 -11.72 20.17
CA TYR A 180 2.56 -12.90 20.99
C TYR A 180 1.62 -12.57 22.15
N MET A 181 1.82 -11.44 22.83
CA MET A 181 0.98 -11.03 23.93
C MET A 181 -0.47 -10.76 23.47
N LEU A 182 -0.65 -9.99 22.40
CA LEU A 182 -1.98 -9.66 21.90
C LEU A 182 -2.71 -10.91 21.40
N GLN A 183 -2.05 -11.81 20.65
CA GLN A 183 -2.63 -13.09 20.23
C GLN A 183 -3.05 -13.98 21.42
N HIS A 184 -2.29 -13.95 22.51
CA HIS A 184 -2.60 -14.77 23.69
C HIS A 184 -3.86 -14.31 24.43
N TYR A 185 -4.07 -13.00 24.54
CA TYR A 185 -5.19 -12.42 25.28
C TYR A 185 -6.41 -12.10 24.41
N VAL A 186 -6.22 -11.91 23.10
CA VAL A 186 -7.25 -11.62 22.10
C VAL A 186 -7.04 -12.57 20.92
N PRO A 187 -7.69 -13.75 20.91
CA PRO A 187 -7.49 -14.78 19.88
C PRO A 187 -7.82 -14.35 18.45
N GLU A 188 -8.62 -13.30 18.28
CA GLU A 188 -8.96 -12.67 17.00
C GLU A 188 -7.81 -11.87 16.40
N VAL A 189 -6.77 -11.57 17.19
CA VAL A 189 -5.54 -10.96 16.68
C VAL A 189 -4.75 -12.06 15.96
N GLU A 190 -4.57 -11.90 14.66
CA GLU A 190 -3.73 -12.75 13.81
C GLU A 190 -2.32 -12.13 13.63
N ALA A 191 -2.22 -10.80 13.57
CA ALA A 191 -0.95 -10.09 13.38
C ALA A 191 -0.93 -8.71 14.07
N VAL A 192 0.28 -8.20 14.30
CA VAL A 192 0.52 -6.84 14.79
C VAL A 192 1.58 -6.19 13.92
N GLN A 193 1.34 -4.94 13.50
CA GLN A 193 2.26 -4.18 12.65
C GLN A 193 2.22 -2.68 12.96
N ASP A 194 3.15 -1.91 12.40
CA ASP A 194 3.08 -0.46 12.44
C ASP A 194 1.96 0.07 11.54
N TYR A 195 1.28 1.12 11.98
CA TYR A 195 0.18 1.72 11.22
C TYR A 195 0.61 2.28 9.85
N LYS A 196 1.87 2.68 9.69
CA LYS A 196 2.38 3.13 8.38
C LYS A 196 2.48 1.99 7.38
N ASP A 197 2.53 0.75 7.85
CA ASP A 197 2.54 -0.44 6.99
C ASP A 197 1.13 -0.93 6.64
N ALA A 198 0.12 -0.40 7.33
CA ALA A 198 -1.29 -0.62 7.03
C ALA A 198 -1.80 0.26 5.87
N ILE A 199 -1.08 1.34 5.55
CA ILE A 199 -1.34 2.16 4.37
C ILE A 199 -1.03 1.32 3.13
N PRO A 200 -1.98 1.11 2.19
CA PRO A 200 -1.70 0.39 0.96
C PRO A 200 -0.57 1.09 0.19
N LYS A 201 0.49 0.33 -0.14
CA LYS A 201 1.63 0.83 -0.92
C LYS A 201 1.70 0.04 -2.23
N PRO A 202 0.85 0.37 -3.23
CA PRO A 202 0.79 -0.36 -4.50
C PRO A 202 2.15 -0.48 -5.18
N GLY A 203 3.01 0.52 -4.97
CA GLY A 203 4.40 0.56 -5.40
C GLY A 203 5.20 -0.68 -5.02
N LEU A 204 4.98 -1.24 -3.84
CA LEU A 204 5.68 -2.44 -3.36
C LEU A 204 5.29 -3.71 -4.09
N GLN A 205 4.12 -3.72 -4.74
CA GLN A 205 3.62 -4.88 -5.46
C GLN A 205 4.02 -4.89 -6.95
N THR A 206 4.60 -3.79 -7.43
CA THR A 206 5.18 -3.70 -8.76
C THR A 206 6.38 -4.66 -8.90
N PRO A 207 6.74 -5.09 -10.13
CA PRO A 207 7.96 -5.87 -10.37
C PRO A 207 9.21 -5.18 -9.81
N THR A 208 9.32 -3.86 -9.99
CA THR A 208 10.39 -3.04 -9.46
C THR A 208 10.36 -3.02 -7.92
N GLY A 209 9.21 -2.77 -7.30
CA GLY A 209 9.05 -2.78 -5.84
C GLY A 209 9.44 -4.11 -5.20
N ARG A 210 9.04 -5.23 -5.81
CA ARG A 210 9.45 -6.58 -5.36
C ARG A 210 10.95 -6.79 -5.50
N THR A 211 11.55 -6.32 -6.59
CA THR A 211 13.00 -6.43 -6.83
C THR A 211 13.79 -5.58 -5.84
N VAL A 212 13.37 -4.34 -5.60
CA VAL A 212 13.98 -3.46 -4.59
C VAL A 212 13.87 -4.08 -3.20
N LYS A 213 12.70 -4.64 -2.85
CA LYS A 213 12.50 -5.34 -1.58
C LYS A 213 13.44 -6.53 -1.43
N ASP A 214 13.57 -7.38 -2.45
CA ASP A 214 14.49 -8.51 -2.44
C ASP A 214 15.96 -8.08 -2.24
N ILE A 215 16.40 -7.02 -2.93
CA ILE A 215 17.74 -6.46 -2.77
C ILE A 215 17.96 -5.97 -1.33
N LEU A 216 16.98 -5.28 -0.76
CA LEU A 216 17.07 -4.79 0.61
C LEU A 216 17.16 -5.95 1.59
N ASP A 217 16.24 -6.91 1.53
CA ASP A 217 16.12 -8.01 2.49
C ASP A 217 17.31 -8.99 2.38
N ASN A 218 17.75 -9.33 1.18
CA ASN A 218 18.71 -10.42 0.96
C ASN A 218 20.15 -9.96 0.72
N ARG A 219 20.39 -8.66 0.46
CA ARG A 219 21.73 -8.17 0.08
C ARG A 219 22.20 -7.00 0.92
N ILE A 220 21.34 -6.02 1.18
CA ILE A 220 21.71 -4.79 1.90
C ILE A 220 21.55 -4.94 3.40
N ASN A 221 20.36 -5.34 3.87
CA ASN A 221 20.05 -5.49 5.29
C ASN A 221 21.01 -6.45 6.02
N PRO A 222 21.45 -7.58 5.44
CA PRO A 222 22.46 -8.43 6.07
C PRO A 222 23.80 -7.71 6.32
N ALA A 223 24.19 -6.77 5.44
CA ALA A 223 25.44 -6.02 5.58
C ALA A 223 25.33 -4.90 6.63
N VAL A 224 24.22 -4.16 6.67
CA VAL A 224 24.03 -3.07 7.63
C VAL A 224 23.64 -3.56 9.02
N ALA A 225 23.05 -4.75 9.13
CA ALA A 225 22.74 -5.40 10.41
C ALA A 225 23.99 -5.61 11.28
N ALA A 226 25.17 -5.80 10.69
CA ALA A 226 26.45 -5.91 11.41
C ALA A 226 26.78 -4.64 12.23
N HIS A 227 26.20 -3.50 11.85
CA HIS A 227 26.33 -2.22 12.55
C HIS A 227 25.05 -1.83 13.31
N GLY A 228 24.12 -2.79 13.49
CA GLY A 228 22.83 -2.56 14.13
C GLY A 228 21.86 -1.72 13.31
N GLY A 229 22.10 -1.56 12.01
CA GLY A 229 21.25 -0.79 11.09
C GLY A 229 20.23 -1.66 10.37
N HIS A 230 19.13 -1.06 9.97
CA HIS A 230 18.11 -1.66 9.12
C HIS A 230 17.57 -0.63 8.13
N ILE A 231 17.21 -1.06 6.93
CA ILE A 231 16.60 -0.21 5.90
C ILE A 231 15.27 -0.82 5.48
N SER A 232 14.22 -0.05 5.72
CA SER A 232 12.84 -0.37 5.37
C SER A 232 12.49 0.27 4.04
N LEU A 233 11.99 -0.54 3.09
CA LEU A 233 11.36 -0.03 1.89
C LEU A 233 10.00 0.56 2.24
N ILE A 234 9.85 1.87 2.07
CA ILE A 234 8.58 2.55 2.34
C ILE A 234 7.70 2.44 1.12
N ASP A 235 8.13 2.91 -0.04
CA ASP A 235 7.30 2.88 -1.24
C ASP A 235 8.14 2.93 -2.52
N VAL A 236 7.54 2.58 -3.66
CA VAL A 236 8.12 2.79 -4.99
C VAL A 236 7.09 3.50 -5.87
N ARG A 237 7.40 4.72 -6.30
CA ARG A 237 6.48 5.55 -7.09
C ARG A 237 7.14 5.95 -8.39
N GLY A 238 6.65 5.40 -9.49
CA GLY A 238 7.31 5.58 -10.80
C GLY A 238 8.77 5.14 -10.71
N ASN A 239 9.68 6.07 -10.98
CA ASN A 239 11.13 5.91 -10.94
C ASN A 239 11.76 6.30 -9.58
N ARG A 240 10.96 6.56 -8.54
CA ARG A 240 11.42 6.97 -7.20
C ARG A 240 11.24 5.86 -6.17
N VAL A 241 12.25 5.63 -5.35
CA VAL A 241 12.22 4.70 -4.22
C VAL A 241 12.28 5.48 -2.91
N TYR A 242 11.38 5.20 -1.97
CA TYR A 242 11.36 5.83 -0.65
C TYR A 242 11.84 4.81 0.38
N LEU A 243 12.92 5.14 1.09
CA LEU A 243 13.53 4.28 2.10
C LEU A 243 13.50 4.97 3.47
N ARG A 244 13.42 4.16 4.52
CA ARG A 244 13.59 4.61 5.90
C ARG A 244 14.71 3.82 6.56
N LEU A 245 15.59 4.54 7.22
CA LEU A 245 16.76 4.03 7.90
C LEU A 245 16.45 3.93 9.39
N GLU A 246 16.73 2.77 9.93
CA GLU A 246 16.37 2.38 11.28
C GLU A 246 17.62 1.86 12.02
N GLY A 247 17.56 1.88 13.36
CA GLY A 247 18.67 1.45 14.21
C GLY A 247 19.95 2.29 14.02
N GLY A 248 21.10 1.63 13.94
CA GLY A 248 22.41 2.27 13.77
C GLY A 248 22.55 3.12 12.50
N CYS A 249 21.69 2.90 11.50
CA CYS A 249 21.64 3.69 10.27
C CYS A 249 20.97 5.07 10.47
N GLN A 250 20.07 5.19 11.44
CA GLN A 250 19.28 6.40 11.65
C GLN A 250 20.10 7.59 12.18
N GLY A 251 21.13 7.34 13.01
CA GLY A 251 21.97 8.37 13.64
C GLY A 251 23.41 8.43 13.13
N CYS A 252 23.72 7.76 12.01
CA CYS A 252 25.09 7.73 11.48
C CYS A 252 25.39 8.98 10.64
N GLY A 253 26.43 9.74 10.99
CA GLY A 253 26.90 10.89 10.19
C GLY A 253 27.48 10.53 8.81
N MET A 254 27.55 9.23 8.48
CA MET A 254 27.89 8.71 7.15
C MET A 254 26.71 7.99 6.48
N ALA A 255 25.49 8.09 7.01
CA ALA A 255 24.30 7.47 6.42
C ALA A 255 24.13 7.87 4.95
N ASP A 256 24.37 9.14 4.62
CA ASP A 256 24.37 9.67 3.24
C ASP A 256 25.30 8.92 2.29
N VAL A 257 26.47 8.49 2.77
CA VAL A 257 27.47 7.79 1.96
C VAL A 257 27.04 6.34 1.74
N THR A 258 26.55 5.67 2.78
CA THR A 258 26.03 4.30 2.70
C THR A 258 24.80 4.21 1.80
N LEU A 259 23.90 5.19 1.88
CA LEU A 259 22.73 5.33 1.02
C LEU A 259 23.12 5.61 -0.42
N LYS A 260 23.80 6.74 -0.69
CA LYS A 260 24.04 7.20 -2.07
C LYS A 260 25.08 6.38 -2.83
N GLN A 261 26.06 5.81 -2.13
CA GLN A 261 27.15 5.07 -2.78
C GLN A 261 26.98 3.55 -2.71
N GLY A 262 26.24 3.04 -1.72
CA GLY A 262 26.00 1.61 -1.56
C GLY A 262 24.61 1.20 -2.04
N VAL A 263 23.58 1.61 -1.29
CA VAL A 263 22.19 1.22 -1.50
C VAL A 263 21.67 1.66 -2.86
N GLU A 264 21.91 2.92 -3.22
CA GLU A 264 21.48 3.50 -4.49
C GLU A 264 22.19 2.86 -5.68
N ALA A 265 23.49 2.65 -5.60
CA ALA A 265 24.24 1.97 -6.66
C ALA A 265 23.74 0.54 -6.88
N GLU A 266 23.42 -0.17 -5.81
CA GLU A 266 22.94 -1.54 -5.89
C GLU A 266 21.52 -1.62 -6.42
N ILE A 267 20.62 -0.76 -5.95
CA ILE A 267 19.25 -0.70 -6.46
C ILE A 267 19.26 -0.33 -7.96
N LYS A 268 19.97 0.72 -8.36
CA LYS A 268 20.03 1.16 -9.77
C LYS A 268 20.70 0.14 -10.70
N ARG A 269 21.61 -0.70 -10.20
CA ARG A 269 22.22 -1.78 -10.99
C ARG A 269 21.19 -2.85 -11.38
N ASN A 270 20.19 -3.10 -10.55
CA ASN A 270 19.20 -4.16 -10.76
C ASN A 270 17.84 -3.60 -11.24
N CYS A 271 17.57 -2.32 -10.98
CA CYS A 271 16.39 -1.57 -11.42
C CYS A 271 16.85 -0.26 -12.08
N PRO A 272 17.39 -0.30 -13.31
CA PRO A 272 17.92 0.88 -14.01
C PRO A 272 16.87 1.96 -14.30
N GLU A 273 15.57 1.60 -14.23
CA GLU A 273 14.44 2.52 -14.31
C GLU A 273 14.29 3.42 -13.07
N ILE A 274 14.98 3.12 -11.97
CA ILE A 274 14.96 3.96 -10.77
C ILE A 274 15.92 5.15 -10.95
N GLU A 275 15.37 6.36 -10.98
CA GLU A 275 16.13 7.61 -11.11
C GLU A 275 16.54 8.17 -9.75
N GLU A 276 15.69 8.03 -8.73
CA GLU A 276 15.87 8.71 -7.45
C GLU A 276 15.57 7.78 -6.27
N ILE A 277 16.38 7.90 -5.21
CA ILE A 277 16.14 7.23 -3.93
C ILE A 277 16.09 8.30 -2.84
N LEU A 278 14.97 8.32 -2.12
CA LEU A 278 14.64 9.32 -1.12
C LEU A 278 14.68 8.69 0.27
N ASP A 279 15.39 9.35 1.17
CA ASP A 279 15.40 9.03 2.59
C ASP A 279 14.27 9.80 3.31
N VAL A 280 13.33 9.08 3.90
CA VAL A 280 12.21 9.66 4.69
C VAL A 280 12.44 9.55 6.20
N THR A 281 13.66 9.24 6.62
CA THR A 281 14.03 9.08 8.02
C THR A 281 14.04 10.43 8.74
N ASP A 282 13.40 10.46 9.91
CA ASP A 282 13.65 11.54 10.85
C ASP A 282 14.97 11.28 11.59
N HIS A 283 16.06 11.81 11.03
CA HIS A 283 17.39 11.71 11.63
C HIS A 283 17.55 12.51 12.94
N ALA A 284 16.59 13.37 13.27
CA ALA A 284 16.65 14.21 14.46
C ALA A 284 16.08 13.54 15.71
N SER A 285 15.21 12.53 15.57
CA SER A 285 14.57 11.81 16.69
C SER A 285 15.35 10.62 17.23
N GLY A 286 16.55 10.36 16.69
CA GLY A 286 17.40 9.24 17.10
C GLY A 286 18.19 9.47 18.37
N SER A 287 18.71 8.39 18.96
CA SER A 287 19.59 8.44 20.13
C SER A 287 20.97 9.08 19.84
N ASN A 288 21.24 9.54 18.61
CA ASN A 288 22.41 10.33 18.27
C ASN A 288 22.23 11.14 16.96
N PRO A 289 21.54 12.30 16.98
CA PRO A 289 21.25 13.07 15.78
C PRO A 289 22.35 14.12 15.53
N TYR A 290 23.10 14.02 14.42
CA TYR A 290 23.84 15.18 13.92
C TYR A 290 23.96 15.19 12.40
N PHE A 291 23.25 16.12 11.76
CA PHE A 291 23.84 17.05 10.81
C PHE A 291 22.91 18.26 10.58
N GLN A 292 23.40 19.48 10.85
CA GLN A 292 22.83 20.73 10.32
C GLN A 292 23.70 21.18 9.14
N PRO A 293 23.19 21.25 7.90
CA PRO A 293 23.87 21.94 6.83
C PRO A 293 23.84 23.45 7.12
N GLY A 294 25.02 24.07 7.11
CA GLY A 294 25.22 25.46 7.48
C GLY A 294 24.31 26.43 6.73
N LYS A 295 23.66 27.32 7.49
CA LYS A 295 23.12 28.59 6.98
C LYS A 295 24.21 29.30 6.16
N GLY A 296 23.82 29.79 4.98
CA GLY A 296 24.62 30.71 4.19
C GLY A 296 25.09 31.89 5.03
N GLY A 297 26.39 31.90 5.34
CA GLY A 297 27.09 33.07 5.85
C GLY A 297 27.43 33.97 4.67
N GLY A 298 26.59 34.97 4.45
CA GLY A 298 26.81 36.01 3.45
C GLY A 298 28.21 36.60 3.56
N GLY A 299 28.82 36.83 2.40
CA GLY A 299 30.10 37.49 2.29
C GLY A 299 30.07 38.86 2.95
N ALA A 300 31.04 39.10 3.82
CA ALA A 300 31.54 40.42 4.10
C ALA A 300 33.05 40.30 4.30
N SER A 301 33.80 40.56 3.21
CA SER A 301 35.17 41.03 3.34
C SER A 301 35.17 42.31 4.19
N PRO A 302 36.23 42.50 4.98
CA PRO A 302 36.92 43.77 4.86
C PRO A 302 38.37 43.56 4.44
N VAL A 303 38.73 44.41 3.50
CA VAL A 303 40.06 44.70 2.99
C VAL A 303 40.87 45.44 4.06
N ALA A 304 42.19 45.21 3.99
CA ALA A 304 43.32 45.91 4.62
C ALA A 304 43.69 45.51 6.06
#